data_AF-A0A532CIX7-F1
#
_entry.id   AF-A0A532CIX7-F1
#
_cell.length_a   1.000
_cell.length_b   1.000
_cell.length_c   1.000
_cell.angle_alpha   90.00
_cell.angle_beta   90.00
_cell.angle_gamma   90.00
#
_symmetry.space_group_name_H-M   'P 1'
#
loop_
_entity.id
_entity.type
_entity.pdbx_description
1 polymer ?
#
loop_
_entity_poly.entity_id
_entity_poly.type
_entity_poly.pdbx_seq_one_letter_code
_entity_poly.pdbx_strand_id
1 'polypeptide(L)' 'MDTIQYKGFEIQAAPYQLDDSGEWQVNLHIFRHREHESRSRKFSAGSSYKTREEAMANCFQFGKQIIDGQLPTCTVADM' A
#
# COMPACT_ATOMS: atom_id res chain seq x y z
N MET A 1 -0.92 4.57 11.83
CA MET A 1 -0.40 3.69 10.77
C MET A 1 -1.11 2.39 11.00
N ASP A 2 -1.80 1.89 9.99
CA ASP A 2 -2.70 0.76 10.14
C ASP A 2 -2.19 -0.36 9.24
N THR A 3 -2.09 -1.56 9.81
CA THR A 3 -1.56 -2.74 9.15
C THR A 3 -2.60 -3.84 9.11
N ILE A 4 -2.73 -4.49 7.96
CA ILE A 4 -3.59 -5.66 7.81
C ILE A 4 -2.80 -6.81 7.20
N GLN A 5 -3.13 -8.04 7.60
CA GLN A 5 -2.62 -9.23 6.93
C GLN A 5 -3.61 -9.67 5.85
N TYR A 6 -3.11 -9.93 4.64
CA TYR A 6 -3.90 -10.34 3.50
C TYR A 6 -3.14 -11.37 2.65
N LYS A 7 -3.69 -12.58 2.49
CA LYS A 7 -3.11 -13.68 1.70
C LYS A 7 -1.63 -14.00 2.05
N GLY A 8 -1.24 -13.86 3.32
CA GLY A 8 0.14 -14.09 3.77
C GLY A 8 1.12 -12.93 3.53
N PHE A 9 0.60 -11.79 3.08
CA PHE A 9 1.32 -10.52 3.02
C PHE A 9 0.82 -9.60 4.13
N GLU A 10 1.68 -8.72 4.61
CA GLU A 10 1.31 -7.62 5.51
C GLU A 10 1.25 -6.33 4.70
N ILE A 11 0.10 -5.66 4.72
CA ILE A 11 -0.13 -4.37 4.08
C ILE A 11 -0.13 -3.31 5.17
N GLN A 12 0.87 -2.45 5.16
CA GLN A 12 0.98 -1.29 6.02
C GLN A 12 0.54 -0.03 5.28
N ALA A 13 -0.59 0.56 5.68
CA ALA A 13 -1.04 1.86 5.18
C ALA A 13 -0.30 2.99 5.91
N ALA A 14 0.39 3.81 5.12
CA ALA A 14 1.12 4.98 5.57
C ALA A 14 0.82 6.18 4.67
N PRO A 15 -0.46 6.60 4.55
CA PRO A 15 -0.80 7.79 3.77
C PRO A 15 -0.12 9.02 4.38
N TYR A 16 0.42 9.88 3.53
CA TYR A 16 1.06 11.12 3.95
C TYR A 16 0.39 12.32 3.28
N GLN A 17 0.38 13.45 3.98
CA GLN A 17 -0.16 14.69 3.45
C GLN A 17 0.94 15.44 2.70
N LEU A 18 0.61 15.90 1.49
CA LEU A 18 1.44 16.81 0.71
C LEU A 18 1.32 18.21 1.30
N ASP A 19 2.45 18.81 1.65
CA ASP A 19 2.52 20.15 2.23
C ASP A 19 2.03 21.22 1.23
N ASP A 20 2.25 20.97 -0.07
CA ASP A 20 1.97 21.91 -1.17
C ASP A 20 0.46 22.04 -1.46
N SER A 21 -0.26 20.92 -1.53
CA SER A 21 -1.70 20.90 -1.87
C SER A 21 -2.63 20.61 -0.69
N GLY A 22 -2.10 20.19 0.45
CA GLY A 22 -2.87 19.70 1.58
C GLY A 22 -3.57 18.37 1.32
N GLU A 23 -3.31 17.72 0.18
CA GLU A 23 -3.90 16.45 -0.19
C GLU A 23 -3.12 15.27 0.38
N TRP A 24 -3.82 14.17 0.62
CA TRP A 24 -3.29 12.92 1.12
C TRP A 24 -2.93 12.00 -0.02
N GLN A 25 -1.66 11.64 -0.13
CA GLN A 25 -1.21 10.66 -1.10
C GLN A 25 -1.23 9.25 -0.50
N VAL A 26 -1.79 8.31 -1.26
CA VAL A 26 -1.80 6.90 -0.91
C VAL A 26 -0.39 6.34 -0.96
N ASN A 27 0.08 5.91 0.21
CA ASN A 27 1.35 5.23 0.36
C ASN A 27 1.15 4.02 1.25
N LEU A 28 1.66 2.88 0.81
CA LEU A 28 1.65 1.65 1.59
C LEU A 28 2.93 0.87 1.39
N HIS A 29 3.26 0.07 2.38
CA HIS A 29 4.31 -0.92 2.30
C HIS A 29 3.68 -2.30 2.35
N ILE A 30 4.09 -3.18 1.44
CA ILE A 30 3.72 -4.59 1.46
C ILE A 30 4.94 -5.37 1.91
N PHE A 31 4.78 -6.15 2.97
CA PHE A 31 5.79 -7.04 3.50
C PHE A 31 5.38 -8.49 3.25
N ARG A 32 6.34 -9.31 2.84
CA ARG A 32 6.23 -10.77 2.78
C ARG A 32 7.32 -11.35 3.67
N HIS A 33 6.90 -11.93 4.78
CA HIS A 33 7.80 -12.66 5.67
C HIS A 33 7.84 -14.14 5.25
N ARG A 34 9.02 -14.63 4.88
CA ARG A 34 9.33 -16.06 4.72
C ARG A 34 10.32 -16.47 5.82
N GLU A 35 10.43 -17.77 6.09
CA GLU A 35 11.23 -18.33 7.20
C GLU A 35 12.67 -17.79 7.29
N HIS A 36 13.28 -17.43 6.16
CA HIS A 36 14.66 -16.94 6.11
C HIS A 36 14.83 -15.57 5.43
N GLU A 37 13.75 -14.97 4.92
CA GLU A 37 13.84 -13.71 4.18
C GLU A 37 12.56 -12.88 4.36
N SER A 38 12.72 -11.60 4.68
CA SER A 38 11.63 -10.64 4.71
C SER A 38 11.78 -9.69 3.55
N ARG A 39 10.89 -9.80 2.56
CA ARG A 39 10.84 -8.85 1.43
C ARG A 39 9.83 -7.76 1.74
N SER A 40 10.18 -6.52 1.42
CA SER A 40 9.26 -5.39 1.51
C SER A 40 9.31 -4.54 0.25
N ARG A 41 8.16 -4.06 -0.19
CA ARG A 41 8.05 -3.11 -1.30
C ARG A 41 7.17 -1.95 -0.89
N LYS A 42 7.58 -0.76 -1.31
CA LYS A 42 6.78 0.44 -1.16
C LYS A 42 5.97 0.64 -2.43
N PHE A 43 4.70 0.98 -2.27
CA PHE A 43 3.82 1.34 -3.35
C PHE A 43 3.17 2.67 -3.02
N SER A 44 3.18 3.56 -4.00
CA SER A 44 2.47 4.83 -3.96
C SER A 44 1.50 4.88 -5.13
N ALA A 45 0.35 5.49 -4.91
CA ALA A 45 -0.55 5.84 -6.01
C ALA A 45 -0.31 7.30 -6.38
N GLY A 46 -0.37 7.62 -7.68
CA GLY A 46 -0.36 9.00 -8.16
C GLY A 46 -1.62 9.79 -7.79
N SER A 47 -2.66 9.11 -7.31
CA SER A 47 -3.90 9.74 -6.85
C SER A 47 -3.72 10.36 -5.47
N SER A 48 -4.08 11.64 -5.37
CA SER A 48 -4.19 12.41 -4.13
C SER A 48 -5.66 12.50 -3.68
N TYR A 49 -5.88 12.53 -2.37
CA TYR A 49 -7.22 12.55 -1.76
C TYR A 49 -7.37 13.75 -0.83
N LYS A 50 -8.58 14.26 -0.65
CA LYS A 50 -8.81 15.41 0.23
C LYS A 50 -8.78 15.05 1.71
N THR A 51 -9.10 13.80 2.04
CA THR A 51 -9.17 13.34 3.43
C THR A 51 -8.23 12.17 3.70
N ARG A 52 -7.76 12.10 4.94
CA ARG A 52 -6.95 10.99 5.43
C ARG A 52 -7.71 9.66 5.37
N GLU A 53 -9.00 9.68 5.68
CA GLU A 53 -9.84 8.48 5.71
C GLU A 53 -10.00 7.87 4.32
N GLU A 54 -10.24 8.71 3.30
CA GLU A 54 -10.26 8.26 1.90
C GLU A 54 -8.90 7.69 1.48
N ALA A 55 -7.80 8.39 1.78
CA ALA A 55 -6.47 7.89 1.46
C ALA A 55 -6.18 6.55 2.17
N MET A 56 -6.60 6.40 3.43
CA MET A 56 -6.37 5.18 4.19
C MET A 56 -7.18 3.99 3.64
N ALA A 57 -8.46 4.19 3.33
CA ALA A 57 -9.29 3.17 2.69
C ALA A 57 -8.70 2.74 1.33
N ASN A 58 -8.24 3.71 0.53
CA ASN A 58 -7.60 3.44 -0.75
C ASN A 58 -6.25 2.73 -0.61
N CYS A 59 -5.45 3.01 0.44
CA CYS A 59 -4.21 2.27 0.71
C CYS A 59 -4.46 0.76 0.82
N PHE A 60 -5.48 0.36 1.59
CA PHE A 60 -5.81 -1.05 1.75
C PHE A 60 -6.38 -1.68 0.49
N GLN A 61 -7.27 -0.97 -0.19
CA GLN A 61 -7.83 -1.45 -1.46
C GLN A 61 -6.74 -1.64 -2.51
N PHE A 62 -5.85 -0.66 -2.67
CA PHE A 62 -4.73 -0.71 -3.60
C PHE A 62 -3.74 -1.82 -3.24
N GLY A 63 -3.39 -1.98 -1.96
CA GLY A 63 -2.56 -3.08 -1.49
C GLY A 63 -3.14 -4.47 -1.82
N LYS A 64 -4.46 -4.64 -1.64
CA LYS A 64 -5.15 -5.88 -2.02
C LYS A 64 -5.10 -6.11 -3.53
N GLN A 65 -5.30 -5.07 -4.36
CA GLN A 65 -5.22 -5.17 -5.82
C GLN A 65 -3.82 -5.57 -6.32
N ILE A 66 -2.77 -5.05 -5.68
CA ILE A 66 -1.37 -5.42 -5.97
C ILE A 66 -1.13 -6.90 -5.65
N ILE A 67 -1.58 -7.37 -4.49
CA ILE A 67 -1.44 -8.78 -4.08
C ILE A 67 -2.27 -9.71 -4.97
N ASP A 68 -3.44 -9.26 -5.40
CA ASP A 68 -4.31 -10.00 -6.31
C ASP A 68 -3.77 -10.01 -7.76
N GLY A 69 -2.75 -9.20 -8.07
CA GLY A 69 -2.15 -9.11 -9.40
C GLY A 69 -3.01 -8.35 -10.41
N GLN A 70 -3.97 -7.54 -9.94
CA GLN A 70 -4.86 -6.75 -10.80
C GLN A 70 -4.14 -5.58 -11.49
N LEU A 71 -2.95 -5.21 -11.02
CA LEU A 71 -2.15 -4.15 -11.60
C LEU A 71 -0.99 -4.74 -12.41
N PRO A 72 -0.99 -4.60 -13.75
CA PRO A 72 0.03 -5.21 -14.60
C PRO A 72 1.44 -4.65 -14.35
N THR A 73 1.54 -3.42 -13.84
CA THR A 73 2.81 -2.75 -13.52
C THR A 73 3.21 -2.86 -12.05
N CYS A 74 2.31 -3.31 -11.17
CA CYS A 74 2.53 -3.33 -9.73
C CYS A 74 2.14 -4.71 -9.18
N THR A 75 3.12 -5.60 -9.08
CA THR A 75 2.92 -6.95 -8.55
C THR A 75 3.91 -7.27 -7.44
N VAL A 76 3.44 -8.08 -6.49
CA VAL A 76 4.26 -8.70 -5.44
C VAL A 76 4.42 -10.21 -5.64
N ALA A 77 4.01 -10.75 -6.79
CA ALA A 77 4.12 -12.17 -7.11
C ALA A 77 5.57 -12.69 -7.07
N ASP A 78 6.54 -11.82 -7.38
CA ASP A 78 7.97 -12.09 -7.33
C ASP A 78 8.56 -12.01 -5.90
N MET A 79 7.84 -11.47 -4.92
CA MET A 79 8.29 -11.42 -3.52
C MET A 79 8.13 -12.78 -2.86
#